data_AF-A0A963I6G7-F1
#
_entry.id   AF-A0A963I6G7-F1
#
_cell.length_a   1.000
_cell.length_b   1.000
_cell.length_c   1.000
_cell.angle_alpha   90.00
_cell.angle_beta   90.00
_cell.angle_gamma   90.00
#
_symmetry.space_group_name_H-M   'P 1'
#
loop_
_entity.id
_entity.type
_entity.pdbx_description
1 polymer ?
#
loop_
_entity_poly.entity_id
_entity_poly.type
_entity_poly.pdbx_seq_one_letter_code
_entity_poly.pdbx_strand_id
1 'polypeptide(L)'
;RELMKRAFAQVFDGVSVAPIEEYPEQLLQTLLDCAPANTDSATAVVLTPGIYNSAYFEHTFLAQQMGVELVQGSDLVVESGFVYMKTTHGLKRVDVIYRRIDDDFLDPACFREDSCLGVKGLMEAYRLGNVALANAPGTGIADDKAVYAYVPQIIKYYLNEEAILDNVPTYLCSDEKQCEYVLSHLHELVVKPTNESG
;
A
#
# COMPACT_ATOMS: atom_id res chain seq x y z
N ARG A 1 -8.92 18.55 -7.25
CA ARG A 1 -10.34 18.95 -7.38
C ARG A 1 -10.62 20.34 -6.84
N GLU A 2 -10.17 20.68 -5.64
CA GLU A 2 -10.36 22.02 -5.05
C GLU A 2 -9.85 23.17 -5.94
N LEU A 3 -8.70 23.01 -6.60
CA LEU A 3 -8.23 23.99 -7.59
C LEU A 3 -9.18 24.15 -8.79
N MET A 4 -9.79 23.07 -9.27
CA MET A 4 -10.76 23.12 -10.37
C MET A 4 -12.06 23.80 -9.93
N LYS A 5 -12.59 23.46 -8.74
CA LYS A 5 -13.77 24.14 -8.18
C LYS A 5 -13.52 25.64 -8.00
N ARG A 6 -12.32 26.01 -7.56
CA ARG A 6 -11.94 27.41 -7.33
C ARG A 6 -11.68 28.20 -8.62
N ALA A 7 -11.01 27.60 -9.61
CA ALA A 7 -10.62 28.27 -10.84
C ALA A 7 -11.71 28.25 -11.92
N PHE A 8 -12.56 27.22 -11.93
CA PHE A 8 -13.55 26.97 -12.99
C PHE A 8 -14.92 26.60 -12.41
N ALA A 9 -15.40 27.37 -11.42
CA ALA A 9 -16.69 27.13 -10.77
C ALA A 9 -17.86 26.96 -11.76
N GLN A 10 -17.84 27.71 -12.88
CA GLN A 10 -18.86 27.65 -13.92
C GLN A 10 -18.92 26.30 -14.66
N VAL A 11 -17.84 25.52 -14.68
CA VAL A 11 -17.81 24.17 -15.29
C VAL A 11 -18.55 23.15 -14.43
N PHE A 12 -18.73 23.44 -13.14
CA PHE A 12 -19.50 22.62 -12.21
C PHE A 12 -20.98 23.04 -12.16
N ASP A 13 -21.37 24.10 -12.87
CA ASP A 13 -22.77 24.53 -12.94
C ASP A 13 -23.59 23.57 -13.81
N GLY A 14 -24.68 23.04 -13.27
CA GLY A 14 -25.51 22.03 -13.94
C GLY A 14 -24.93 20.60 -13.98
N VAL A 15 -23.75 20.34 -13.38
CA VAL A 15 -23.13 18.99 -13.33
C VAL A 15 -22.99 18.54 -11.86
N SER A 16 -23.66 17.45 -11.50
CA SER A 16 -23.50 16.84 -10.16
C SER A 16 -22.27 15.94 -10.15
N VAL A 17 -21.14 16.48 -9.65
CA VAL A 17 -19.90 15.71 -9.49
C VAL A 17 -19.89 15.06 -8.10
N ALA A 18 -19.85 13.73 -8.02
CA ALA A 18 -19.81 12.98 -6.76
C ALA A 18 -18.61 13.41 -5.89
N PRO A 19 -18.76 13.64 -4.57
CA PRO A 19 -17.67 14.06 -3.66
C PRO A 19 -16.58 12.98 -3.54
N ILE A 20 -15.36 13.39 -3.20
CA ILE A 20 -14.21 12.49 -2.91
C ILE A 20 -13.53 12.84 -1.58
N GLU A 21 -14.04 13.84 -0.87
CA GLU A 21 -13.44 14.41 0.33
C GLU A 21 -13.50 13.43 1.51
N GLU A 22 -14.40 12.45 1.47
CA GLU A 22 -14.57 11.40 2.49
C GLU A 22 -13.52 10.28 2.42
N TYR A 23 -12.67 10.26 1.39
CA TYR A 23 -11.68 9.20 1.19
C TYR A 23 -10.78 8.95 2.42
N PRO A 24 -10.18 9.97 3.07
CA PRO A 24 -9.33 9.74 4.23
C PRO A 24 -10.08 9.12 5.42
N GLU A 25 -11.32 9.54 5.66
CA GLU A 25 -12.15 8.99 6.74
C GLU A 25 -12.51 7.52 6.47
N GLN A 26 -12.91 7.20 5.24
CA GLN A 26 -13.19 5.81 4.84
C GLN A 26 -11.93 4.93 4.90
N LEU A 27 -10.77 5.47 4.53
CA LEU A 27 -9.49 4.78 4.67
C LEU A 27 -9.18 4.51 6.14
N LEU A 28 -9.31 5.50 7.02
CA LEU A 28 -9.08 5.32 8.45
C LEU A 28 -10.01 4.24 9.02
N GLN A 29 -11.30 4.29 8.70
CA GLN A 29 -12.25 3.27 9.16
C GLN A 29 -11.82 1.88 8.70
N THR A 30 -11.45 1.73 7.43
CA THR A 30 -10.96 0.45 6.88
C THR A 30 -9.71 -0.05 7.59
N LEU A 31 -8.78 0.86 7.93
CA LEU A 31 -7.58 0.53 8.70
C LEU A 31 -7.95 0.04 10.10
N LEU A 32 -8.84 0.75 10.79
CA LEU A 32 -9.30 0.37 12.13
C LEU A 32 -10.05 -0.98 12.14
N ASP A 33 -10.82 -1.28 11.09
CA ASP A 33 -11.51 -2.56 10.92
C ASP A 33 -10.53 -3.75 10.77
N CYS A 34 -9.28 -3.47 10.36
CA CYS A 34 -8.21 -4.47 10.27
C CYS A 34 -7.48 -4.69 11.61
N ALA A 35 -7.82 -3.96 12.66
CA ALA A 35 -7.15 -4.09 13.96
C ALA A 35 -7.29 -5.52 14.54
N PRO A 36 -6.28 -6.02 15.26
CA PRO A 36 -6.37 -7.28 15.98
C PRO A 36 -7.59 -7.37 16.90
N ALA A 37 -8.13 -8.58 17.07
CA ALA A 37 -9.28 -8.85 17.92
C ALA A 37 -9.05 -8.40 19.39
N ASN A 38 -10.14 -8.00 20.07
CA ASN A 38 -10.16 -7.48 21.45
C ASN A 38 -9.49 -6.11 21.64
N THR A 39 -9.52 -5.26 20.61
CA THR A 39 -9.06 -3.88 20.70
C THR A 39 -10.26 -2.93 20.75
N ASP A 40 -10.67 -2.52 21.96
CA ASP A 40 -11.86 -1.65 22.15
C ASP A 40 -11.68 -0.23 21.56
N SER A 41 -10.44 0.24 21.50
CA SER A 41 -10.07 1.54 20.90
C SER A 41 -8.74 1.40 20.18
N ALA A 42 -8.79 0.98 18.92
CA ALA A 42 -7.61 0.73 18.11
C ALA A 42 -6.88 2.05 17.78
N THR A 43 -5.55 2.02 17.90
CA THR A 43 -4.69 3.14 17.49
C THR A 43 -4.05 2.82 16.14
N ALA A 44 -4.38 3.63 15.13
CA ALA A 44 -3.74 3.60 13.82
C ALA A 44 -2.67 4.70 13.69
N VAL A 45 -1.60 4.43 12.95
CA VAL A 45 -0.54 5.39 12.60
C VAL A 45 -0.12 5.25 11.14
N VAL A 46 0.46 6.30 10.56
CA VAL A 46 1.11 6.26 9.23
C VAL A 46 2.62 6.17 9.41
N LEU A 47 3.22 5.06 9.00
CA LEU A 47 4.67 4.87 9.05
C LEU A 47 5.31 5.41 7.76
N THR A 48 6.20 6.39 7.89
CA THR A 48 6.86 7.07 6.77
C THR A 48 8.39 6.89 6.80
N PRO A 49 9.06 6.78 5.65
CA PRO A 49 10.53 6.77 5.58
C PRO A 49 11.14 8.15 5.89
N GLY A 50 10.32 9.21 5.94
CA GLY A 50 10.75 10.57 6.29
C GLY A 50 10.85 11.53 5.11
N ILE A 51 11.35 12.73 5.40
CA ILE A 51 11.32 13.91 4.53
C ILE A 51 12.05 13.76 3.19
N TYR A 52 12.98 12.81 3.09
CA TYR A 52 13.78 12.58 1.90
C TYR A 52 13.08 11.70 0.85
N ASN A 53 11.86 11.22 1.14
CA ASN A 53 11.04 10.50 0.18
C ASN A 53 10.17 11.48 -0.62
N SER A 54 10.08 11.26 -1.94
CA SER A 54 9.32 12.13 -2.86
C SER A 54 7.83 12.20 -2.54
N ALA A 55 7.25 11.14 -1.97
CA ALA A 55 5.85 11.07 -1.56
C ALA A 55 5.61 11.53 -0.11
N TYR A 56 6.61 12.05 0.60
CA TYR A 56 6.47 12.46 2.01
C TYR A 56 5.36 13.49 2.25
N PHE A 57 5.15 14.40 1.28
CA PHE A 57 4.03 15.35 1.33
C PHE A 57 2.68 14.62 1.37
N GLU A 58 2.50 13.59 0.54
CA GLU A 58 1.28 12.79 0.51
C GLU A 58 1.08 12.02 1.82
N HIS A 59 2.15 11.46 2.40
CA HIS A 59 2.07 10.75 3.68
C HIS A 59 1.59 11.68 4.80
N THR A 60 2.19 12.88 4.87
CA THR A 60 1.85 13.91 5.85
C THR A 60 0.41 14.39 5.64
N PHE A 61 0.02 14.64 4.40
CA PHE A 61 -1.33 15.06 4.05
C PHE A 61 -2.36 14.02 4.47
N LEU A 62 -2.16 12.74 4.13
CA LEU A 62 -3.08 11.67 4.50
C LEU A 62 -3.17 11.48 6.02
N ALA A 63 -2.04 11.44 6.73
CA ALA A 63 -2.04 11.33 8.19
C ALA A 63 -2.83 12.48 8.84
N GLN A 64 -2.62 13.71 8.36
CA GLN A 64 -3.32 14.89 8.85
C GLN A 64 -4.83 14.84 8.54
N GLN A 65 -5.24 14.43 7.33
CA GLN A 65 -6.66 14.33 6.97
C GLN A 65 -7.37 13.20 7.75
N MET A 66 -6.67 12.10 8.02
CA MET A 66 -7.18 11.01 8.86
C MET A 66 -7.19 11.40 10.35
N GLY A 67 -6.39 12.38 10.77
CA GLY A 67 -6.24 12.72 12.18
C GLY A 67 -5.45 11.66 12.98
N VAL A 68 -4.52 10.97 12.32
CA VAL A 68 -3.63 9.98 12.94
C VAL A 68 -2.19 10.48 12.97
N GLU A 69 -1.37 9.86 13.82
CA GLU A 69 0.03 10.23 13.94
C GLU A 69 0.84 9.78 12.71
N LEU A 70 1.69 10.68 12.22
CA LEU A 70 2.73 10.37 11.24
C LEU A 70 4.01 10.02 12.00
N VAL A 71 4.48 8.78 11.86
CA VAL A 71 5.60 8.25 12.63
C VAL A 71 6.72 7.74 11.73
N GLN A 72 7.96 7.83 12.19
CA GLN A 72 9.11 7.15 11.60
C GLN A 72 9.43 5.88 12.41
N GLY A 73 10.25 4.98 11.86
CA GLY A 73 10.66 3.76 12.56
C GLY A 73 11.28 4.02 13.93
N SER A 74 11.99 5.14 14.09
CA SER A 74 12.59 5.57 15.37
C SER A 74 11.56 5.93 16.46
N ASP A 75 10.35 6.30 16.08
CA ASP A 75 9.28 6.69 17.01
C ASP A 75 8.55 5.46 17.55
N LEU A 76 8.74 4.31 16.92
CA LEU A 76 8.15 3.05 17.31
C LEU A 76 9.17 2.16 18.03
N VAL A 77 8.66 1.24 18.84
CA VAL A 77 9.43 0.19 19.50
C VAL A 77 8.56 -1.05 19.66
N VAL A 78 9.17 -2.22 19.51
CA VAL A 78 8.52 -3.49 19.81
C VAL A 78 8.95 -3.95 21.19
N GLU A 79 8.00 -4.23 22.07
CA GLU A 79 8.24 -4.75 23.41
C GLU A 79 7.26 -5.89 23.70
N SER A 80 7.80 -7.04 24.14
CA SER A 80 7.00 -8.24 24.44
C SER A 80 6.02 -8.65 23.32
N GLY A 81 6.41 -8.46 22.06
CA GLY A 81 5.61 -8.81 20.89
C GLY A 81 4.49 -7.82 20.53
N PHE A 82 4.43 -6.65 21.17
CA PHE A 82 3.50 -5.56 20.84
C PHE A 82 4.25 -4.33 20.33
N VAL A 83 3.61 -3.56 19.46
CA VAL A 83 4.18 -2.32 18.92
C VAL A 83 3.69 -1.12 19.74
N TYR A 84 4.62 -0.24 20.10
CA TYR A 84 4.35 0.98 20.83
C TYR A 84 4.96 2.18 20.13
N MET A 85 4.25 3.29 20.18
CA MET A 85 4.72 4.62 19.82
C MET A 85 5.25 5.34 21.07
N LYS A 86 6.42 5.95 20.95
CA LYS A 86 7.05 6.76 21.99
C LYS A 86 6.36 8.12 22.06
N THR A 87 5.76 8.44 23.19
CA THR A 87 5.16 9.76 23.44
C THR A 87 5.81 10.41 24.66
N THR A 88 5.59 11.71 24.84
CA THR A 88 6.04 12.43 26.03
C THR A 88 5.41 11.92 27.33
N HIS A 89 4.25 11.25 27.25
CA HIS A 89 3.53 10.68 28.39
C HIS A 89 3.84 9.20 28.60
N GLY A 90 4.75 8.62 27.80
CA GLY A 90 5.10 7.20 27.84
C GLY A 90 4.74 6.46 26.55
N LEU A 91 4.75 5.14 26.61
CA LEU A 91 4.44 4.28 25.46
C LEU A 91 2.94 4.21 25.22
N LYS A 92 2.51 4.47 23.98
CA LYS A 92 1.15 4.27 23.52
C LYS A 92 1.11 3.07 22.57
N ARG A 93 0.25 2.10 22.83
CA ARG A 93 0.11 0.92 21.97
C ARG A 93 -0.38 1.33 20.58
N VAL A 94 0.16 0.69 19.54
CA VAL A 94 -0.23 0.84 18.14
C VAL A 94 -0.75 -0.50 17.65
N ASP A 95 -1.95 -0.50 17.09
CA ASP A 95 -2.66 -1.72 16.67
C ASP A 95 -2.69 -1.86 15.15
N VAL A 96 -2.62 -0.73 14.42
CA VAL A 96 -2.63 -0.70 12.96
C VAL A 96 -1.56 0.27 12.45
N ILE A 97 -0.77 -0.16 11.48
CA ILE A 97 0.23 0.67 10.82
C ILE A 97 -0.08 0.71 9.34
N TYR A 98 -0.46 1.90 8.86
CA TYR A 98 -0.48 2.19 7.44
C TYR A 98 0.96 2.51 6.99
N ARG A 99 1.63 1.53 6.42
CA ARG A 99 3.03 1.64 6.01
C ARG A 99 3.16 2.32 4.65
N ARG A 100 4.09 3.27 4.58
CA ARG A 100 4.54 3.93 3.34
C ARG A 100 6.02 3.64 3.07
N ILE A 101 6.45 2.45 3.46
CA ILE A 101 7.80 1.91 3.35
C ILE A 101 7.69 0.51 2.73
N ASP A 102 8.61 0.19 1.82
CA ASP A 102 8.70 -1.13 1.17
C ASP A 102 9.09 -2.24 2.16
N ASP A 103 8.72 -3.47 1.84
CA ASP A 103 8.87 -4.65 2.70
C ASP A 103 10.31 -4.82 3.20
N ASP A 104 11.28 -4.69 2.29
CA ASP A 104 12.70 -4.88 2.56
C ASP A 104 13.25 -3.99 3.69
N PHE A 105 12.60 -2.85 3.93
CA PHE A 105 13.04 -1.89 4.94
C PHE A 105 12.22 -1.94 6.24
N LEU A 106 11.17 -2.76 6.33
CA LEU A 106 10.23 -2.77 7.45
C LEU A 106 10.81 -3.24 8.78
N ASP A 107 11.66 -4.26 8.76
CA ASP A 107 12.20 -4.86 9.97
C ASP A 107 13.64 -5.37 9.73
N PRO A 108 14.66 -4.74 10.31
CA PRO A 108 16.05 -5.17 10.13
C PRO A 108 16.37 -6.54 10.75
N ALA A 109 15.49 -7.12 11.57
CA ALA A 109 15.66 -8.49 12.06
C ALA A 109 15.14 -9.55 11.08
N CYS A 110 14.33 -9.17 10.08
CA CYS A 110 13.69 -10.09 9.14
C CYS A 110 14.13 -9.86 7.69
N PHE A 111 14.40 -8.61 7.31
CA PHE A 111 14.73 -8.20 5.96
C PHE A 111 16.15 -7.61 5.90
N ARG A 112 16.30 -6.37 5.44
CA ARG A 112 17.59 -5.70 5.34
C ARG A 112 18.10 -5.26 6.71
N GLU A 113 19.17 -5.91 7.18
CA GLU A 113 19.84 -5.60 8.45
C GLU A 113 20.35 -4.16 8.53
N ASP A 114 20.67 -3.54 7.38
CA ASP A 114 21.13 -2.15 7.26
C ASP A 114 20.00 -1.11 7.23
N SER A 115 18.74 -1.55 7.31
CA SER A 115 17.59 -0.64 7.31
C SER A 115 17.53 0.21 8.58
N CYS A 116 17.55 1.53 8.39
CA CYS A 116 17.28 2.52 9.44
C CYS A 116 15.83 3.06 9.41
N LEU A 117 14.98 2.56 8.50
CA LEU A 117 13.64 3.10 8.28
C LEU A 117 12.55 2.33 9.04
N GLY A 118 12.76 1.04 9.24
CA GLY A 118 11.83 0.12 9.86
C GLY A 118 11.89 0.09 11.38
N VAL A 119 11.24 -0.93 11.96
CA VAL A 119 11.18 -1.17 13.40
C VAL A 119 11.62 -2.61 13.66
N LYS A 120 12.68 -2.77 14.45
CA LYS A 120 13.20 -4.10 14.78
C LYS A 120 12.15 -4.92 15.55
N GLY A 121 11.85 -6.13 15.07
CA GLY A 121 10.87 -7.04 15.68
C GLY A 121 9.42 -6.80 15.23
N LEU A 122 9.19 -5.87 14.29
CA LEU A 122 7.85 -5.59 13.76
C LEU A 122 7.21 -6.82 13.11
N MET A 123 7.99 -7.60 12.38
CA MET A 123 7.49 -8.81 11.72
C MET A 123 7.14 -9.91 12.72
N GLU A 124 7.81 -9.96 13.88
CA GLU A 124 7.42 -10.86 14.96
C GLU A 124 6.07 -10.45 15.55
N ALA A 125 5.88 -9.16 15.88
CA ALA A 125 4.60 -8.65 16.38
C ALA A 125 3.45 -8.88 15.39
N TYR A 126 3.70 -8.66 14.09
CA TYR A 126 2.75 -8.93 13.02
C TYR A 126 2.38 -10.42 12.94
N ARG A 127 3.38 -11.32 12.97
CA ARG A 127 3.15 -12.78 12.94
C ARG A 127 2.41 -13.31 14.17
N LEU A 128 2.57 -12.66 15.32
CA LEU A 128 1.80 -12.97 16.53
C LEU A 128 0.35 -12.46 16.46
N GLY A 129 0.00 -11.67 15.43
CA GLY A 129 -1.32 -11.08 15.28
C GLY A 129 -1.56 -9.90 16.23
N ASN A 130 -0.50 -9.28 16.75
CA ASN A 130 -0.61 -8.19 17.73
C ASN A 130 -0.63 -6.78 17.09
N VAL A 131 -0.35 -6.70 15.79
CA VAL A 131 -0.43 -5.47 14.99
C VAL A 131 -0.87 -5.83 13.57
N ALA A 132 -1.67 -4.98 12.93
CA ALA A 132 -2.00 -5.07 11.53
C ALA A 132 -1.10 -4.14 10.69
N LEU A 133 -0.62 -4.64 9.56
CA LEU A 133 0.15 -3.87 8.58
C LEU A 133 -0.68 -3.68 7.32
N ALA A 134 -0.85 -2.43 6.91
CA ALA A 134 -1.56 -2.06 5.70
C ALA A 134 -0.63 -1.29 4.76
N ASN A 135 -0.37 -1.74 3.53
CA ASN A 135 -0.71 -3.06 2.99
C ASN A 135 0.07 -4.18 3.69
N ALA A 136 -0.40 -5.43 3.59
CA ALA A 136 0.32 -6.56 4.16
C ALA A 136 1.71 -6.73 3.49
N PRO A 137 2.73 -7.25 4.20
CA PRO A 137 3.96 -7.70 3.56
C PRO A 137 3.69 -8.82 2.56
N GLY A 138 4.37 -8.80 1.41
CA GLY A 138 4.27 -9.81 0.35
C GLY A 138 3.24 -9.52 -0.74
N THR A 139 2.48 -8.42 -0.67
CA THR A 139 1.46 -8.10 -1.70
C THR A 139 2.04 -7.85 -3.09
N GLY A 140 3.35 -7.57 -3.19
CA GLY A 140 4.03 -7.34 -4.47
C GLY A 140 3.93 -8.50 -5.46
N ILE A 141 3.74 -9.75 -4.99
CA ILE A 141 3.56 -10.90 -5.89
C ILE A 141 2.26 -10.79 -6.70
N ALA A 142 1.22 -10.16 -6.15
CA ALA A 142 -0.08 -10.07 -6.81
C ALA A 142 -0.11 -8.99 -7.90
N ASP A 143 0.74 -7.98 -7.80
CA ASP A 143 0.88 -6.87 -8.77
C ASP A 143 2.07 -7.07 -9.72
N ASP A 144 2.69 -8.24 -9.70
CA ASP A 144 3.80 -8.56 -10.60
C ASP A 144 3.33 -8.58 -12.06
N LYS A 145 4.13 -8.01 -12.97
CA LYS A 145 3.81 -7.91 -14.40
C LYS A 145 3.56 -9.28 -15.04
N ALA A 146 4.19 -10.35 -14.56
CA ALA A 146 3.92 -11.70 -15.04
C ALA A 146 2.59 -12.25 -14.50
N VAL A 147 2.24 -11.94 -13.24
CA VAL A 147 0.97 -12.35 -12.63
C VAL A 147 -0.21 -11.62 -13.26
N TYR A 148 -0.02 -10.36 -13.71
CA TYR A 148 -1.04 -9.60 -14.43
C TYR A 148 -1.68 -10.40 -15.57
N ALA A 149 -0.89 -11.12 -16.37
CA ALA A 149 -1.39 -11.91 -17.50
C ALA A 149 -2.39 -13.02 -17.10
N TYR A 150 -2.41 -13.40 -15.81
CA TYR A 150 -3.25 -14.46 -15.26
C TYR A 150 -4.48 -13.94 -14.49
N VAL A 151 -4.67 -12.63 -14.35
CA VAL A 151 -5.80 -12.04 -13.59
C VAL A 151 -7.17 -12.57 -14.05
N PRO A 152 -7.47 -12.71 -15.35
CA PRO A 152 -8.75 -13.29 -15.79
C PRO A 152 -8.96 -14.73 -15.30
N GLN A 153 -7.91 -15.55 -15.31
CA GLN A 153 -7.94 -16.93 -14.82
C GLN A 153 -8.08 -16.97 -13.30
N ILE A 154 -7.46 -16.04 -12.59
CA ILE A 154 -7.60 -15.87 -11.13
C ILE A 154 -9.06 -15.54 -10.78
N ILE A 155 -9.68 -14.58 -11.48
CA ILE A 155 -11.10 -14.23 -11.31
C ILE A 155 -11.98 -15.46 -11.53
N LYS A 156 -11.75 -16.18 -12.64
CA LYS A 156 -12.51 -17.38 -12.95
C LYS A 156 -12.33 -18.48 -11.90
N TYR A 157 -11.11 -18.65 -11.39
CA TYR A 157 -10.81 -19.69 -10.41
C TYR A 157 -11.43 -19.41 -9.04
N TYR A 158 -11.30 -18.18 -8.52
CA TYR A 158 -11.76 -17.84 -7.16
C TYR A 158 -13.23 -17.42 -7.08
N LEU A 159 -13.75 -16.75 -8.11
CA LEU A 159 -15.11 -16.21 -8.13
C LEU A 159 -16.05 -17.03 -9.02
N ASN A 160 -15.51 -17.89 -9.91
CA ASN A 160 -16.28 -18.58 -10.95
C ASN A 160 -17.05 -17.61 -11.89
N GLU A 161 -16.56 -16.39 -12.01
CA GLU A 161 -17.13 -15.32 -12.82
C GLU A 161 -16.26 -15.03 -14.05
N GLU A 162 -16.83 -14.34 -15.03
CA GLU A 162 -16.05 -13.75 -16.14
C GLU A 162 -15.54 -12.37 -15.74
N ALA A 163 -14.36 -11.99 -16.23
CA ALA A 163 -13.80 -10.68 -15.94
C ALA A 163 -14.70 -9.57 -16.53
N ILE A 164 -15.12 -8.62 -15.69
CA ILE A 164 -15.92 -7.45 -16.12
C ILE A 164 -15.03 -6.44 -16.86
N LEU A 165 -13.78 -6.33 -16.45
CA LEU A 165 -12.77 -5.47 -17.06
C LEU A 165 -11.73 -6.35 -17.74
N ASP A 166 -11.56 -6.19 -19.05
CA ASP A 166 -10.59 -6.94 -19.83
C ASP A 166 -9.16 -6.47 -19.55
N ASN A 167 -8.25 -7.44 -19.52
CA ASN A 167 -6.83 -7.15 -19.52
C ASN A 167 -6.37 -6.68 -20.90
N VAL A 168 -5.33 -5.86 -20.91
CA VAL A 168 -4.59 -5.61 -22.15
C VAL A 168 -3.91 -6.91 -22.58
N PRO A 169 -4.01 -7.32 -23.86
CA PRO A 169 -3.30 -8.49 -24.37
C PRO A 169 -1.81 -8.41 -24.04
N THR A 170 -1.35 -9.33 -23.20
CA THR A 170 0.01 -9.33 -22.66
C THR A 170 0.67 -10.67 -22.99
N TYR A 171 1.85 -10.59 -23.61
CA TYR A 171 2.64 -11.75 -24.01
C TYR A 171 3.80 -11.95 -23.03
N LEU A 172 3.93 -13.16 -22.50
CA LEU A 172 5.01 -13.54 -21.59
C LEU A 172 6.15 -14.14 -22.40
N CYS A 173 7.27 -13.41 -22.53
CA CYS A 173 8.44 -13.91 -23.26
C CYS A 173 9.17 -15.09 -22.56
N SER A 174 8.72 -15.50 -21.37
CA SER A 174 9.12 -16.76 -20.73
C SER A 174 8.50 -17.99 -21.42
N ASP A 175 7.40 -17.82 -22.14
CA ASP A 175 6.85 -18.83 -23.05
C ASP A 175 7.50 -18.65 -24.43
N GLU A 176 8.14 -19.70 -24.93
CA GLU A 176 8.89 -19.66 -26.19
C GLU A 176 8.03 -19.23 -27.38
N LYS A 177 6.78 -19.69 -27.47
CA LYS A 177 5.88 -19.36 -28.60
C LYS A 177 5.45 -17.91 -28.56
N GLN A 178 5.16 -17.40 -27.36
CA GLN A 178 4.83 -16.00 -27.16
C GLN A 178 6.04 -15.11 -27.45
N CYS A 179 7.24 -15.54 -27.05
CA CYS A 179 8.49 -14.86 -27.36
C CYS A 179 8.74 -14.77 -28.88
N GLU A 180 8.55 -15.87 -29.62
CA GLU A 180 8.65 -15.88 -31.10
C GLU A 180 7.67 -14.89 -31.76
N TYR A 181 6.44 -14.83 -31.26
CA TYR A 181 5.46 -13.85 -31.72
C TYR A 181 5.91 -12.41 -31.45
N VAL A 182 6.40 -12.13 -30.23
CA VAL A 182 6.89 -10.80 -29.86
C VAL A 182 8.08 -10.39 -30.72
N LEU A 183 9.03 -11.29 -30.97
CA LEU A 183 10.21 -11.02 -31.80
C LEU A 183 9.84 -10.75 -33.27
N SER A 184 8.83 -11.46 -33.80
CA SER A 184 8.36 -11.25 -35.18
C SER A 184 7.53 -9.98 -35.37
N HIS A 185 6.87 -9.49 -34.32
CA HIS A 185 6.00 -8.30 -34.36
C HIS A 185 6.54 -7.14 -33.50
N LEU A 186 7.85 -7.10 -33.26
CA LEU A 186 8.46 -6.15 -32.32
C LEU A 186 8.15 -4.68 -32.64
N HIS A 187 7.94 -4.36 -33.92
CA HIS A 187 7.60 -3.02 -34.41
C HIS A 187 6.15 -2.59 -34.14
N GLU A 188 5.30 -3.51 -33.71
CA GLU A 188 3.87 -3.29 -33.41
C GLU A 188 3.58 -3.35 -31.91
N LEU A 189 4.58 -3.72 -31.09
CA LEU A 189 4.44 -4.01 -29.67
C LEU A 189 5.25 -3.05 -28.80
N VAL A 190 4.81 -2.89 -27.55
CA VAL A 190 5.58 -2.20 -26.50
C VAL A 190 6.17 -3.26 -25.57
N VAL A 191 7.50 -3.34 -25.54
CA VAL A 191 8.23 -4.28 -24.67
C VAL A 191 8.68 -3.56 -23.42
N LYS A 192 8.37 -4.15 -22.25
CA LYS A 192 8.77 -3.64 -20.94
C LYS A 192 9.43 -4.74 -20.12
N PRO A 193 10.50 -4.45 -19.37
CA PRO A 193 11.09 -5.40 -18.44
C PRO A 193 10.12 -5.70 -17.27
N THR A 194 10.13 -6.93 -16.77
CA THR A 194 9.23 -7.39 -15.68
C THR A 194 9.52 -6.71 -14.35
N ASN A 195 10.80 -6.49 -14.02
CA ASN A 195 11.24 -6.08 -12.67
C ASN A 195 11.61 -4.59 -12.55
N GLU A 196 11.33 -3.75 -13.56
CA GLU A 196 11.63 -2.31 -13.49
C GLU A 196 10.35 -1.47 -13.45
N SER A 197 10.45 -0.33 -12.79
CA SER A 197 9.41 0.70 -12.74
C SER A 197 9.43 1.50 -14.05
N GLY A 198 8.53 1.17 -14.99
CA GLY A 198 8.41 1.83 -16.30
C GLY A 198 7.80 0.94 -17.37
#